data_AF-A6T3P4-F1
#
_entry.id   AF-A6T3P4-F1
#
_cell.length_a   1.000
_cell.length_b   1.000
_cell.length_c   1.000
_cell.angle_alpha   90.00
_cell.angle_beta   90.00
_cell.angle_gamma   90.00
#
_symmetry.space_group_name_H-M   'P 1'
#
loop_
_entity.id
_entity.type
_entity.pdbx_description
1 polymer ?
#
loop_
_entity_poly.entity_id
_entity_poly.type
_entity_poly.pdbx_seq_one_letter_code
_entity_poly.pdbx_strand_id
1 'polypeptide(L)'
;MIALSPLPDELDRAYLGRLMRMNGLRSEIEIVNLLAQWANVPPPSRHGVCCLELLCRAAHMELTQFVCRHTTLPLRRSFTSYFPDLAHGSLEGQSMLRMTGMRSARPGAYLCVDCVKSDLATYGMSYWRRDHQLPGVVLCTKHLRPLRYVDNNDVFLEPPSRFVDNSHEVGEAWARLNQHHSGIQRFLAISRELLDRDKPIDVKTARFVLHERASKRGWCTHAAKSTKPLLSDQVLANFPRDWLSTIFPVLADKKPSITLNQMDGVLYLSTSASSVTPYILACCVLFESADEALNALTTPRSITVAPRRRQAITPIDTGELRAAYIAAKGQYALILPDFSGSRRAIFNSLEAIGLPNLSVRDGQSLLAAATAFFVKKRSLADSAALGGIELDALEHIIRQGGAHLAAALKDISAPPTGPGTGVLRVKPKTPAEAGATITQAIEQSSCHRISELENSN
;
A
#
# COMPACT_ATOMS: atom_id res chain seq x y z
N MET A 1 13.52 -36.39 0.81
CA MET A 1 13.30 -35.11 1.51
C MET A 1 12.45 -35.41 2.73
N ILE A 2 12.91 -35.02 3.92
CA ILE A 2 12.13 -35.09 5.15
C ILE A 2 11.17 -33.91 5.13
N ALA A 3 9.91 -34.19 4.83
CA ALA A 3 8.82 -33.22 4.94
C ALA A 3 8.38 -33.13 6.41
N LEU A 4 7.99 -31.94 6.85
CA LEU A 4 7.56 -31.67 8.23
C LEU A 4 6.20 -31.00 8.17
N SER A 5 5.36 -31.22 9.17
CA SER A 5 4.22 -30.33 9.37
C SER A 5 4.69 -29.00 9.99
N PRO A 6 4.16 -27.86 9.54
CA PRO A 6 4.42 -26.58 10.20
C PRO A 6 3.82 -26.56 11.60
N LEU A 7 4.47 -25.85 12.53
CA LEU A 7 4.00 -25.73 13.91
C LEU A 7 2.91 -24.63 14.01
N PRO A 8 2.08 -24.64 15.08
CA PRO A 8 1.01 -23.66 15.23
C PRO A 8 1.53 -22.21 15.23
N ASP A 9 1.01 -21.36 14.35
CA ASP A 9 1.45 -19.96 14.17
C ASP A 9 2.93 -19.80 13.78
N GLU A 10 3.55 -20.83 13.20
CA GLU A 10 4.91 -20.74 12.70
C GLU A 10 5.01 -19.87 11.45
N LEU A 11 5.99 -18.96 11.41
CA LEU A 11 6.27 -18.13 10.25
C LEU A 11 6.90 -18.94 9.09
N ASP A 12 6.56 -18.58 7.85
CA ASP A 12 6.97 -19.25 6.62
C ASP A 12 8.49 -19.39 6.50
N ARG A 13 9.24 -18.33 6.83
CA ARG A 13 10.72 -18.39 6.86
C ARG A 13 11.27 -19.30 7.95
N ALA A 14 10.59 -19.40 9.09
CA ALA A 14 10.98 -20.33 10.17
C ALA A 14 10.75 -21.79 9.78
N TYR A 15 9.61 -22.05 9.12
CA TYR A 15 9.30 -23.36 8.56
C TYR A 15 10.30 -23.76 7.47
N LEU A 16 10.64 -22.86 6.54
CA LEU A 16 11.70 -23.08 5.54
C LEU A 16 13.05 -23.41 6.20
N GLY A 17 13.43 -22.65 7.23
CA GLY A 17 14.65 -22.90 8.01
C GLY A 17 14.67 -24.27 8.69
N ARG A 18 13.54 -24.72 9.25
CA ARG A 18 13.42 -26.06 9.82
C ARG A 18 13.58 -27.16 8.77
N LEU A 19 12.91 -27.03 7.63
CA LEU A 19 13.06 -27.98 6.52
C LEU A 19 14.53 -28.05 6.07
N MET A 20 15.20 -26.89 5.94
CA MET A 20 16.61 -26.79 5.60
C MET A 20 17.48 -27.57 6.59
N ARG A 21 17.35 -27.29 7.89
CA ARG A 21 18.17 -27.93 8.93
C ARG A 21 17.89 -29.43 9.07
N MET A 22 16.63 -29.85 9.01
CA MET A 22 16.26 -31.28 9.11
C MET A 22 16.74 -32.10 7.92
N ASN A 23 16.90 -31.49 6.75
CA ASN A 23 17.46 -32.14 5.56
C ASN A 23 19.00 -31.97 5.46
N GLY A 24 19.66 -31.42 6.48
CA GLY A 24 21.13 -31.28 6.52
C GLY A 24 21.71 -30.25 5.53
N LEU A 25 20.90 -29.30 5.08
CA LEU A 25 21.28 -28.27 4.11
C LEU A 25 21.80 -27.01 4.79
N ARG A 26 22.59 -26.20 4.08
CA ARG A 26 23.28 -25.03 4.63
C ARG A 26 22.83 -23.69 4.05
N SER A 27 22.05 -23.71 2.97
CA SER A 27 21.57 -22.49 2.33
C SER A 27 20.11 -22.53 1.91
N GLU A 28 19.49 -21.36 1.84
CA GLU A 28 18.12 -21.17 1.34
C GLU A 28 17.98 -21.69 -0.10
N ILE A 29 19.02 -21.51 -0.93
CA ILE A 29 19.05 -21.98 -2.32
C ILE A 29 18.98 -23.51 -2.38
N GLU A 30 19.77 -24.21 -1.57
CA GLU A 30 19.78 -25.68 -1.53
C GLU A 30 18.41 -26.24 -1.14
N ILE A 31 17.77 -25.70 -0.09
CA ILE A 31 16.47 -26.21 0.35
C ILE A 31 15.37 -25.92 -0.67
N VAL A 32 15.39 -24.75 -1.30
CA VAL A 32 14.43 -24.40 -2.34
C VAL A 32 14.58 -25.33 -3.56
N ASN A 33 15.82 -25.63 -3.96
CA ASN A 33 16.09 -26.58 -5.03
C ASN A 33 15.64 -28.01 -4.68
N LEU A 34 15.92 -28.46 -3.45
CA LEU A 34 15.47 -29.77 -2.98
C LEU A 34 13.94 -29.87 -2.97
N LEU A 35 13.24 -28.83 -2.53
CA LEU A 35 11.78 -28.78 -2.53
C LEU A 35 11.20 -28.82 -3.95
N ALA A 36 11.81 -28.09 -4.89
CA ALA A 36 11.39 -28.11 -6.29
C ALA A 36 11.59 -29.49 -6.93
N GLN A 37 12.75 -30.10 -6.72
CA GLN A 37 13.05 -31.46 -7.17
C GLN A 37 12.07 -32.49 -6.57
N TRP A 38 11.84 -32.42 -5.26
CA TRP A 38 10.89 -33.30 -4.58
C TRP A 38 9.46 -33.14 -5.11
N ALA A 39 9.04 -31.91 -5.40
CA ALA A 39 7.74 -31.61 -5.95
C ALA A 39 7.64 -31.81 -7.48
N ASN A 40 8.69 -32.36 -8.11
CA ASN A 40 8.80 -32.58 -9.56
C ASN A 40 8.43 -31.34 -10.40
N VAL A 41 8.93 -30.17 -9.98
CA VAL A 41 8.75 -28.90 -10.68
C VAL A 41 10.09 -28.21 -10.91
N PRO A 42 10.20 -27.33 -11.92
CA PRO A 42 11.38 -26.51 -12.08
C PRO A 42 11.64 -25.67 -10.82
N PRO A 43 12.93 -25.38 -10.49
CA PRO A 43 13.27 -24.44 -9.42
C PRO A 43 12.57 -23.10 -9.59
N PRO A 44 12.35 -22.33 -8.50
CA PRO A 44 11.74 -21.02 -8.60
C PRO A 44 12.51 -20.12 -9.55
N SER A 45 11.81 -19.62 -10.56
CA SER A 45 12.32 -18.64 -11.51
C SER A 45 11.32 -17.48 -11.62
N ARG A 46 11.62 -16.49 -12.48
CA ARG A 46 10.69 -15.39 -12.75
C ARG A 46 9.33 -15.88 -13.30
N HIS A 47 9.32 -17.05 -13.96
CA HIS A 47 8.14 -17.67 -14.56
C HIS A 47 7.77 -19.05 -13.95
N GLY A 48 8.56 -19.56 -12.98
CA GLY A 48 8.39 -20.90 -12.38
C GLY A 48 7.50 -20.93 -11.14
N VAL A 49 7.52 -21.99 -10.35
CA VAL A 49 6.73 -22.10 -9.09
C VAL A 49 7.28 -21.15 -8.02
N CYS A 50 6.43 -20.50 -7.20
CA CYS A 50 6.93 -19.64 -6.12
C CYS A 50 7.28 -20.44 -4.85
N CYS A 51 8.13 -19.90 -3.97
CA CYS A 51 8.59 -20.61 -2.77
C CYS A 51 7.44 -21.00 -1.82
N LEU A 52 6.41 -20.16 -1.69
CA LEU A 52 5.22 -20.48 -0.88
C LEU A 52 4.46 -21.71 -1.39
N GLU A 53 4.40 -21.92 -2.70
CA GLU A 53 3.79 -23.13 -3.29
C GLU A 53 4.62 -24.38 -2.97
N LEU A 54 5.95 -24.26 -2.95
CA LEU A 54 6.82 -25.37 -2.55
C LEU A 54 6.65 -25.70 -1.06
N LEU A 55 6.58 -24.67 -0.20
CA LEU A 55 6.37 -24.82 1.22
C LEU A 55 5.01 -25.43 1.55
N CYS A 56 3.93 -25.00 0.88
CA CYS A 56 2.59 -25.56 1.14
C CYS A 56 2.50 -27.03 0.72
N ARG A 57 3.16 -27.43 -0.38
CA ARG A 57 3.26 -28.84 -0.79
C ARG A 57 4.01 -29.68 0.24
N ALA A 58 5.16 -29.19 0.73
CA ALA A 58 5.91 -29.88 1.78
C ALA A 58 5.12 -29.95 3.10
N ALA A 59 4.28 -28.95 3.39
CA ALA A 59 3.41 -28.93 4.56
C ALA A 59 2.15 -29.80 4.39
N HIS A 60 1.87 -30.33 3.19
CA HIS A 60 0.60 -30.96 2.82
C HIS A 60 -0.62 -30.08 3.12
N MET A 61 -0.52 -28.78 2.79
CA MET A 61 -1.56 -27.78 2.99
C MET A 61 -1.95 -27.11 1.67
N GLU A 62 -3.21 -26.71 1.58
CA GLU A 62 -3.67 -25.80 0.53
C GLU A 62 -2.92 -24.47 0.61
N LEU A 63 -2.62 -23.87 -0.55
CA LEU A 63 -1.81 -22.64 -0.60
C LEU A 63 -2.48 -21.49 0.16
N THR A 64 -3.80 -21.34 0.03
CA THR A 64 -4.58 -20.34 0.77
C THR A 64 -4.45 -20.53 2.27
N GLN A 65 -4.61 -21.76 2.76
CA GLN A 65 -4.48 -22.10 4.17
C GLN A 65 -3.04 -21.85 4.68
N PHE A 66 -2.02 -22.25 3.92
CA PHE A 66 -0.63 -22.03 4.28
C PHE A 66 -0.33 -20.53 4.36
N VAL A 67 -0.75 -19.75 3.36
CA VAL A 67 -0.55 -18.30 3.36
C VAL A 67 -1.24 -17.63 4.54
N CYS A 68 -2.50 -17.98 4.83
CA CYS A 68 -3.25 -17.40 5.94
C CYS A 68 -2.66 -17.76 7.31
N ARG A 69 -2.12 -18.98 7.48
CA ARG A 69 -1.66 -19.48 8.79
C ARG A 69 -0.17 -19.35 9.05
N HIS A 70 0.63 -19.19 8.00
CA HIS A 70 2.10 -19.24 8.09
C HIS A 70 2.79 -18.00 7.52
N THR A 71 2.08 -17.02 6.95
CA THR A 71 2.71 -15.78 6.47
C THR A 71 2.12 -14.55 7.14
N THR A 72 2.77 -13.40 6.93
CA THR A 72 2.21 -12.07 7.30
C THR A 72 1.50 -11.38 6.13
N LEU A 73 1.32 -12.07 5.00
CA LEU A 73 0.66 -11.50 3.82
C LEU A 73 -0.78 -11.06 4.10
N PRO A 74 -1.62 -11.80 4.85
CA PRO A 74 -2.98 -11.36 5.17
C PRO A 74 -3.02 -9.96 5.79
N LEU A 75 -2.14 -9.67 6.76
CA LEU A 75 -1.98 -8.34 7.34
C LEU A 75 -1.47 -7.32 6.31
N ARG A 76 -0.37 -7.62 5.61
CA ARG A 76 0.25 -6.64 4.70
C ARG A 76 -0.63 -6.29 3.51
N ARG A 77 -1.54 -7.19 3.11
CA ARG A 77 -2.48 -7.03 2.01
C ARG A 77 -3.91 -6.75 2.50
N SER A 78 -4.16 -6.53 3.79
CA SER A 78 -5.53 -6.45 4.31
C SER A 78 -6.39 -5.36 3.68
N PHE A 79 -5.81 -4.31 3.13
CA PHE A 79 -6.50 -3.30 2.34
C PHE A 79 -5.88 -3.22 0.95
N THR A 80 -6.66 -3.43 -0.10
CA THR A 80 -6.16 -3.39 -1.48
C THR A 80 -7.21 -2.88 -2.46
N SER A 81 -6.78 -2.11 -3.45
CA SER A 81 -7.55 -1.82 -4.67
C SER A 81 -7.22 -2.81 -5.79
N TYR A 82 -6.14 -3.57 -5.65
CA TYR A 82 -5.64 -4.55 -6.60
C TYR A 82 -6.16 -5.95 -6.24
N PHE A 83 -7.10 -6.44 -7.05
CA PHE A 83 -7.84 -7.70 -6.87
C PHE A 83 -8.43 -7.90 -5.46
N PRO A 84 -9.30 -7.00 -4.98
CA PRO A 84 -9.86 -7.09 -3.62
C PRO A 84 -10.69 -8.35 -3.36
N ASP A 85 -11.27 -8.95 -4.40
CA ASP A 85 -12.06 -10.19 -4.26
C ASP A 85 -11.19 -11.46 -4.17
N LEU A 86 -9.90 -11.32 -4.49
CA LEU A 86 -8.96 -12.42 -4.53
C LEU A 86 -8.48 -12.77 -3.11
N ALA A 87 -8.71 -14.02 -2.73
CA ALA A 87 -8.25 -14.58 -1.46
C ALA A 87 -6.71 -14.56 -1.33
N HIS A 88 -6.24 -14.44 -0.09
CA HIS A 88 -4.82 -14.59 0.21
C HIS A 88 -4.37 -16.02 -0.16
N GLY A 89 -3.26 -16.13 -0.89
CA GLY A 89 -2.76 -17.43 -1.37
C GLY A 89 -3.51 -18.02 -2.55
N SER A 90 -4.38 -17.26 -3.24
CA SER A 90 -4.98 -17.75 -4.49
C SER A 90 -3.93 -17.88 -5.61
N LEU A 91 -4.06 -18.95 -6.42
CA LEU A 91 -3.20 -19.22 -7.57
C LEU A 91 -3.28 -18.14 -8.66
N GLU A 92 -4.41 -17.44 -8.80
CA GLU A 92 -4.53 -16.30 -9.73
C GLU A 92 -3.60 -15.14 -9.31
N GLY A 93 -3.16 -15.11 -8.04
CA GLY A 93 -2.28 -14.11 -7.46
C GLY A 93 -0.79 -14.48 -7.45
N GLN A 94 -0.36 -15.51 -8.19
CA GLN A 94 1.01 -16.06 -8.13
C GLN A 94 2.12 -15.01 -8.25
N SER A 95 1.99 -14.03 -9.15
CA SER A 95 2.98 -12.96 -9.31
C SER A 95 3.16 -12.14 -8.03
N MET A 96 2.05 -11.81 -7.36
CA MET A 96 2.05 -11.07 -6.09
C MET A 96 2.59 -11.91 -4.93
N LEU A 97 2.23 -13.20 -4.87
CA LEU A 97 2.76 -14.14 -3.87
C LEU A 97 4.28 -14.28 -3.99
N ARG A 98 4.81 -14.38 -5.21
CA ARG A 98 6.25 -14.46 -5.47
C ARG A 98 7.00 -13.20 -5.03
N MET A 99 6.45 -12.04 -5.36
CA MET A 99 7.10 -10.74 -5.09
C MET A 99 7.03 -10.32 -3.63
N THR A 100 5.95 -10.69 -2.94
CA THR A 100 5.60 -10.10 -1.65
C THR A 100 5.19 -11.10 -0.58
N GLY A 101 4.97 -12.37 -0.88
CA GLY A 101 4.36 -13.33 0.05
C GLY A 101 5.17 -13.57 1.32
N MET A 102 6.48 -13.74 1.19
CA MET A 102 7.40 -14.05 2.30
C MET A 102 8.08 -12.82 2.91
N ARG A 103 7.59 -11.61 2.62
CA ARG A 103 8.15 -10.38 3.21
C ARG A 103 7.76 -10.25 4.69
N SER A 104 8.70 -9.83 5.51
CA SER A 104 8.45 -9.46 6.92
C SER A 104 7.47 -8.30 7.04
N ALA A 105 6.63 -8.33 8.07
CA ALA A 105 5.71 -7.23 8.38
C ALA A 105 6.40 -6.06 9.09
N ARG A 106 7.51 -6.31 9.77
CA ARG A 106 8.31 -5.32 10.48
C ARG A 106 9.82 -5.61 10.36
N PRO A 107 10.69 -4.65 10.67
CA PRO A 107 12.12 -4.90 10.82
C PRO A 107 12.44 -5.70 12.08
N GLY A 108 13.42 -6.60 11.98
CA GLY A 108 13.90 -7.44 13.06
C GLY A 108 13.01 -8.65 13.34
N ALA A 109 13.57 -9.61 14.06
CA ALA A 109 12.88 -10.84 14.47
C ALA A 109 12.62 -10.81 15.98
N TYR A 110 11.36 -10.97 16.37
CA TYR A 110 10.93 -10.84 17.77
C TYR A 110 10.58 -12.21 18.37
N LEU A 111 11.01 -12.46 19.60
CA LEU A 111 10.80 -13.70 20.33
C LEU A 111 10.39 -13.45 21.78
N CYS A 112 9.72 -14.44 22.36
CA CYS A 112 9.46 -14.50 23.80
C CYS A 112 10.27 -15.67 24.38
N VAL A 113 11.06 -15.42 25.43
CA VAL A 113 11.89 -16.44 26.07
C VAL A 113 11.04 -17.58 26.63
N ASP A 114 9.86 -17.30 27.16
CA ASP A 114 8.98 -18.33 27.71
C ASP A 114 8.27 -19.14 26.63
N CYS A 115 7.96 -18.52 25.47
CA CYS A 115 7.54 -19.29 24.29
C CYS A 115 8.65 -20.25 23.87
N VAL A 116 9.89 -19.78 23.76
CA VAL A 116 11.04 -20.63 23.41
C VAL A 116 11.17 -21.82 24.37
N LYS A 117 11.11 -21.58 25.69
CA LYS A 117 11.16 -22.64 26.71
C LYS A 117 10.00 -23.63 26.57
N SER A 118 8.78 -23.13 26.40
CA SER A 118 7.59 -23.97 26.24
C SER A 118 7.65 -24.81 24.96
N ASP A 119 8.13 -24.22 23.87
CA ASP A 119 8.26 -24.89 22.57
C ASP A 119 9.32 -25.99 22.63
N LEU A 120 10.47 -25.74 23.30
CA LEU A 120 11.48 -26.76 23.53
C LEU A 120 10.95 -27.93 24.38
N ALA A 121 10.19 -27.65 25.43
CA ALA A 121 9.59 -28.68 26.27
C ALA A 121 8.51 -29.50 25.54
N THR A 122 7.73 -28.87 24.66
CA THR A 122 6.57 -29.49 24.00
C THR A 122 6.94 -30.18 22.68
N TYR A 123 7.76 -29.53 21.85
CA TYR A 123 8.07 -29.94 20.48
C TYR A 123 9.53 -30.35 20.30
N GLY A 124 10.37 -30.26 21.34
CA GLY A 124 11.82 -30.47 21.23
C GLY A 124 12.55 -29.38 20.45
N MET A 125 11.85 -28.34 20.00
CA MET A 125 12.40 -27.27 19.17
C MET A 125 11.58 -25.98 19.35
N SER A 126 12.26 -24.84 19.23
CA SER A 126 11.62 -23.52 19.22
C SER A 126 11.44 -22.99 17.79
N TYR A 127 10.43 -22.16 17.56
CA TYR A 127 10.15 -21.58 16.23
C TYR A 127 9.65 -20.13 16.32
N TRP A 128 9.80 -19.37 15.22
CA TRP A 128 9.35 -17.98 15.19
C TRP A 128 7.84 -17.90 14.97
N ARG A 129 7.15 -17.23 15.88
CA ARG A 129 5.69 -17.02 15.84
C ARG A 129 5.34 -15.80 15.00
N ARG A 130 4.30 -15.89 14.17
CA ARG A 130 3.84 -14.75 13.35
C ARG A 130 3.32 -13.61 14.20
N ASP A 131 2.58 -13.89 15.27
CA ASP A 131 1.99 -12.85 16.15
C ASP A 131 3.06 -11.90 16.70
N HIS A 132 4.22 -12.44 17.09
CA HIS A 132 5.35 -11.62 17.55
C HIS A 132 5.93 -10.71 16.47
N GLN A 133 5.77 -11.06 15.19
CA GLN A 133 6.30 -10.29 14.07
C GLN A 133 5.38 -9.17 13.60
N LEU A 134 4.22 -8.97 14.23
CA LEU A 134 3.32 -7.88 13.85
C LEU A 134 3.89 -6.52 14.28
N PRO A 135 3.69 -5.45 13.48
CA PRO A 135 4.09 -4.10 13.85
C PRO A 135 3.48 -3.67 15.19
N GLY A 136 4.26 -3.01 16.05
CA GLY A 136 3.81 -2.53 17.36
C GLY A 136 3.70 -3.59 18.45
N VAL A 137 3.79 -4.89 18.13
CA VAL A 137 3.81 -5.95 19.16
C VAL A 137 5.16 -5.94 19.86
N VAL A 138 5.20 -5.51 21.12
CA VAL A 138 6.41 -5.57 21.96
C VAL A 138 6.22 -6.42 23.22
N LEU A 139 5.05 -7.00 23.38
CA LEU A 139 4.66 -7.82 24.52
C LEU A 139 4.10 -9.14 23.99
N CYS A 140 4.54 -10.27 24.55
CA CYS A 140 3.93 -11.56 24.28
C CYS A 140 2.51 -11.60 24.86
N THR A 141 1.51 -11.93 24.04
CA THR A 141 0.11 -12.06 24.47
C THR A 141 -0.10 -13.24 25.41
N LYS A 142 0.63 -14.33 25.21
CA LYS A 142 0.52 -15.55 26.02
C LYS A 142 1.16 -15.41 27.40
N HIS A 143 2.36 -14.85 27.47
CA HIS A 143 3.15 -14.80 28.71
C HIS A 143 3.18 -13.42 29.37
N LEU A 144 2.61 -12.40 28.71
CA LEU A 144 2.58 -11.01 29.17
C LEU A 144 3.96 -10.46 29.56
N ARG A 145 5.01 -10.91 28.86
CA ARG A 145 6.39 -10.44 29.03
C ARG A 145 6.85 -9.60 27.84
N PRO A 146 7.75 -8.62 28.05
CA PRO A 146 8.40 -7.93 26.96
C PRO A 146 9.05 -8.92 26.00
N LEU A 147 8.90 -8.66 24.70
CA LEU A 147 9.58 -9.43 23.69
C LEU A 147 11.06 -9.05 23.65
N ARG A 148 11.88 -9.99 23.21
CA ARG A 148 13.26 -9.74 22.80
C ARG A 148 13.33 -9.70 21.28
N TYR A 149 14.32 -9.02 20.71
CA TYR A 149 14.48 -8.92 19.27
C TYR A 149 15.92 -8.95 18.81
N VAL A 150 16.10 -9.38 17.57
CA VAL A 150 17.36 -9.28 16.83
C VAL A 150 17.14 -8.36 15.65
N ASP A 151 18.01 -7.35 15.46
CA ASP A 151 17.92 -6.42 14.32
C ASP A 151 18.51 -7.03 13.05
N ASN A 152 18.00 -8.20 12.67
CA ASN A 152 18.33 -8.89 11.44
C ASN A 152 17.17 -9.81 11.05
N ASN A 153 16.73 -9.77 9.79
CA ASN A 153 15.66 -10.62 9.27
C ASN A 153 16.17 -11.98 8.75
N ASP A 154 17.47 -12.15 8.55
CA ASP A 154 18.04 -13.41 8.04
C ASP A 154 18.04 -14.52 9.10
N VAL A 155 17.81 -14.16 10.37
CA VAL A 155 17.76 -15.08 11.52
C VAL A 155 16.54 -16.01 11.51
N PHE A 156 15.52 -15.74 10.69
CA PHE A 156 14.34 -16.59 10.62
C PHE A 156 14.66 -18.01 10.15
N LEU A 157 15.77 -18.23 9.44
CA LEU A 157 16.22 -19.57 9.02
C LEU A 157 16.83 -20.40 10.15
N GLU A 158 17.00 -19.82 11.34
CA GLU A 158 17.53 -20.45 12.56
C GLU A 158 16.46 -20.47 13.67
N PRO A 159 16.51 -21.40 14.63
CA PRO A 159 15.53 -21.43 15.70
C PRO A 159 15.75 -20.26 16.69
N PRO A 160 14.69 -19.62 17.22
CA PRO A 160 14.82 -18.48 18.13
C PRO A 160 15.61 -18.78 19.41
N SER A 161 15.68 -20.04 19.85
CA SER A 161 16.53 -20.47 20.98
C SER A 161 18.00 -20.09 20.80
N ARG A 162 18.52 -20.02 19.57
CA ARG A 162 19.91 -19.58 19.31
C ARG A 162 20.16 -18.10 19.61
N PHE A 163 19.11 -17.30 19.73
CA PHE A 163 19.20 -15.85 19.84
C PHE A 163 18.71 -15.32 21.19
N VAL A 164 18.33 -16.18 22.14
CA VAL A 164 17.86 -15.75 23.47
C VAL A 164 18.92 -14.88 24.16
N ASP A 165 20.17 -15.35 24.19
CA ASP A 165 21.27 -14.65 24.85
C ASP A 165 21.78 -13.45 24.02
N ASN A 166 21.69 -13.54 22.69
CA ASN A 166 22.17 -12.53 21.74
C ASN A 166 21.04 -11.66 21.15
N SER A 167 20.04 -11.34 21.96
CA SER A 167 18.91 -10.47 21.57
C SER A 167 18.77 -9.29 22.52
N HIS A 168 18.12 -8.23 22.05
CA HIS A 168 17.81 -7.04 22.82
C HIS A 168 16.43 -7.18 23.44
N GLU A 169 16.31 -6.91 24.74
CA GLU A 169 15.01 -6.86 25.39
C GLU A 169 14.31 -5.54 25.09
N VAL A 170 13.01 -5.58 24.79
CA VAL A 170 12.22 -4.36 24.74
C VAL A 170 12.03 -3.84 26.16
N GLY A 171 12.36 -2.58 26.39
CA GLY A 171 12.27 -1.97 27.72
C GLY A 171 10.85 -2.01 28.32
N GLU A 172 10.75 -2.14 29.64
CA GLU A 172 9.48 -2.30 30.34
C GLU A 172 8.47 -1.16 30.09
N ALA A 173 8.94 0.07 29.88
CA ALA A 173 8.07 1.21 29.61
C ALA A 173 7.24 1.01 28.33
N TRP A 174 7.83 0.41 27.30
CA TRP A 174 7.13 0.04 26.07
C TRP A 174 6.09 -1.06 26.31
N ALA A 175 6.43 -2.06 27.13
CA ALA A 175 5.52 -3.13 27.49
C ALA A 175 4.29 -2.59 28.24
N ARG A 176 4.51 -1.71 29.23
CA ARG A 176 3.43 -1.01 29.96
C ARG A 176 2.59 -0.15 29.03
N LEU A 177 3.23 0.58 28.10
CA LEU A 177 2.52 1.38 27.11
C LEU A 177 1.57 0.51 26.25
N ASN A 178 2.05 -0.63 25.75
CA ASN A 178 1.22 -1.58 25.00
C ASN A 178 0.06 -2.15 25.84
N GLN A 179 0.23 -2.29 27.16
CA GLN A 179 -0.80 -2.83 28.07
C GLN A 179 -1.86 -1.81 28.47
N HIS A 180 -1.53 -0.52 28.53
CA HIS A 180 -2.42 0.48 29.12
C HIS A 180 -2.99 1.48 28.13
N HIS A 181 -2.35 1.67 26.97
CA HIS A 181 -2.80 2.63 25.97
C HIS A 181 -3.90 2.01 25.07
N SER A 182 -5.15 2.44 25.25
CA SER A 182 -6.32 1.89 24.55
C SER A 182 -6.20 1.90 23.02
N GLY A 183 -5.70 3.00 22.45
CA GLY A 183 -5.47 3.10 20.99
C GLY A 183 -4.46 2.08 20.45
N ILE A 184 -3.42 1.77 21.23
CA ILE A 184 -2.40 0.76 20.85
C ILE A 184 -3.00 -0.64 20.99
N GLN A 185 -3.72 -0.92 22.07
CA GLN A 185 -4.44 -2.20 22.22
C GLN A 185 -5.41 -2.45 21.05
N ARG A 186 -6.17 -1.42 20.66
CA ARG A 186 -7.08 -1.47 19.50
C ARG A 186 -6.32 -1.71 18.20
N PHE A 187 -5.18 -1.06 18.00
CA PHE A 187 -4.31 -1.28 16.84
C PHE A 187 -3.83 -2.74 16.76
N LEU A 188 -3.37 -3.30 17.88
CA LEU A 188 -2.88 -4.68 17.93
C LEU A 188 -4.00 -5.70 17.76
N ALA A 189 -5.18 -5.46 18.34
CA ALA A 189 -6.35 -6.30 18.15
C ALA A 189 -6.78 -6.34 16.68
N ILE A 190 -6.95 -5.18 16.03
CA ILE A 190 -7.27 -5.11 14.59
C ILE A 190 -6.18 -5.81 13.77
N SER A 191 -4.91 -5.62 14.08
CA SER A 191 -3.80 -6.25 13.34
C SER A 191 -3.86 -7.78 13.38
N ARG A 192 -4.22 -8.37 14.53
CA ARG A 192 -4.34 -9.83 14.68
C ARG A 192 -5.55 -10.38 13.95
N GLU A 193 -6.70 -9.73 14.10
CA GLU A 193 -7.90 -10.13 13.36
C GLU A 193 -7.67 -10.04 11.85
N LEU A 194 -7.00 -9.00 11.36
CA LEU A 194 -6.62 -8.88 9.95
C LEU A 194 -5.59 -9.92 9.50
N LEU A 195 -4.73 -10.42 10.39
CA LEU A 195 -3.74 -11.46 10.09
C LEU A 195 -4.41 -12.81 9.82
N ASP A 196 -5.57 -13.08 10.42
CA ASP A 196 -6.28 -14.36 10.31
C ASP A 196 -7.40 -14.35 9.27
N ARG A 197 -7.54 -13.25 8.50
CA ARG A 197 -8.52 -13.15 7.41
C ARG A 197 -8.07 -13.85 6.14
N ASP A 198 -9.02 -14.48 5.46
CA ASP A 198 -8.79 -15.13 4.16
C ASP A 198 -8.84 -14.18 2.96
N LYS A 199 -9.49 -13.02 3.11
CA LYS A 199 -9.67 -12.03 2.04
C LYS A 199 -9.36 -10.62 2.52
N PRO A 200 -8.76 -9.79 1.65
CA PRO A 200 -8.55 -8.39 1.97
C PRO A 200 -9.88 -7.62 1.94
N ILE A 201 -9.82 -6.39 2.39
CA ILE A 201 -10.90 -5.41 2.34
C ILE A 201 -10.63 -4.49 1.13
N ASP A 202 -11.64 -4.28 0.29
CA ASP A 202 -11.56 -3.30 -0.79
C ASP A 202 -11.34 -1.90 -0.21
N VAL A 203 -10.32 -1.19 -0.71
CA VAL A 203 -10.06 0.21 -0.38
C VAL A 203 -11.29 1.08 -0.59
N LYS A 204 -12.16 0.78 -1.57
CA LYS A 204 -13.42 1.52 -1.75
C LYS A 204 -14.36 1.36 -0.56
N THR A 205 -14.53 0.14 -0.06
CA THR A 205 -15.33 -0.17 1.11
C THR A 205 -14.74 0.49 2.36
N ALA A 206 -13.43 0.34 2.57
CA ALA A 206 -12.74 0.96 3.69
C ALA A 206 -12.88 2.49 3.67
N ARG A 207 -12.59 3.11 2.52
CA ARG A 207 -12.74 4.55 2.33
C ARG A 207 -14.16 5.01 2.64
N PHE A 208 -15.18 4.32 2.12
CA PHE A 208 -16.57 4.70 2.36
C PHE A 208 -16.91 4.73 3.86
N VAL A 209 -16.58 3.66 4.57
CA VAL A 209 -16.84 3.51 6.01
C VAL A 209 -16.08 4.56 6.82
N LEU A 210 -14.79 4.73 6.56
CA LEU A 210 -13.95 5.69 7.27
C LEU A 210 -14.35 7.14 6.97
N HIS A 211 -14.68 7.44 5.70
CA HIS A 211 -15.16 8.75 5.28
C HIS A 211 -16.47 9.13 5.99
N GLU A 212 -17.43 8.21 6.08
CA GLU A 212 -18.71 8.43 6.75
C GLU A 212 -18.50 8.81 8.23
N ARG A 213 -17.66 8.06 8.94
CA ARG A 213 -17.33 8.31 10.35
C ARG A 213 -16.58 9.63 10.53
N ALA A 214 -15.56 9.89 9.71
CA ALA A 214 -14.79 11.13 9.78
C ALA A 214 -15.65 12.37 9.47
N SER A 215 -16.57 12.26 8.51
CA SER A 215 -17.51 13.35 8.17
C SER A 215 -18.45 13.68 9.33
N LYS A 216 -18.97 12.66 10.03
CA LYS A 216 -19.82 12.84 11.23
C LYS A 216 -19.09 13.56 12.36
N ARG A 217 -17.76 13.44 12.43
CA ARG A 217 -16.89 14.16 13.39
C ARG A 217 -16.42 15.54 12.89
N GLY A 218 -16.87 15.97 11.71
CA GLY A 218 -16.50 17.26 11.13
C GLY A 218 -15.07 17.33 10.59
N TRP A 219 -14.39 16.20 10.36
CA TRP A 219 -13.00 16.16 9.90
C TRP A 219 -12.88 16.40 8.39
N CYS A 220 -11.66 16.69 7.95
CA CYS A 220 -11.34 16.83 6.52
C CYS A 220 -11.37 15.45 5.85
N THR A 221 -12.13 15.34 4.76
CA THR A 221 -12.32 14.08 4.01
C THR A 221 -11.98 14.22 2.52
N HIS A 222 -11.16 15.20 2.15
CA HIS A 222 -10.75 15.47 0.78
C HIS A 222 -9.36 16.12 0.72
N ALA A 223 -8.72 16.10 -0.45
CA ALA A 223 -7.34 16.57 -0.62
C ALA A 223 -7.18 18.10 -0.70
N ALA A 224 -8.26 18.86 -0.82
CA ALA A 224 -8.19 20.32 -0.94
C ALA A 224 -7.84 20.99 0.39
N LYS A 225 -7.35 22.24 0.33
CA LYS A 225 -7.14 23.05 1.54
C LYS A 225 -8.44 23.13 2.32
N SER A 226 -8.38 22.75 3.59
CA SER A 226 -9.51 22.75 4.49
C SER A 226 -9.07 23.27 5.85
N THR A 227 -9.96 23.99 6.53
CA THR A 227 -9.79 24.38 7.94
C THR A 227 -10.23 23.29 8.91
N LYS A 228 -10.83 22.19 8.39
CA LYS A 228 -11.29 21.07 9.19
C LYS A 228 -10.11 20.26 9.74
N PRO A 229 -10.24 19.65 10.94
CA PRO A 229 -9.21 18.79 11.51
C PRO A 229 -8.81 17.65 10.56
N LEU A 230 -7.50 17.39 10.44
CA LEU A 230 -6.96 16.29 9.64
C LEU A 230 -6.93 14.99 10.45
N LEU A 231 -7.20 13.87 9.81
CA LEU A 231 -7.12 12.55 10.43
C LEU A 231 -5.73 12.26 11.00
N SER A 232 -4.70 12.63 10.24
CA SER A 232 -3.30 12.51 10.66
C SER A 232 -2.96 13.31 11.92
N ASP A 233 -3.54 14.49 12.12
CA ASP A 233 -3.38 15.26 13.35
C ASP A 233 -4.11 14.60 14.52
N GLN A 234 -5.28 14.02 14.29
CA GLN A 234 -6.02 13.27 15.30
C GLN A 234 -5.23 12.04 15.76
N VAL A 235 -4.58 11.31 14.85
CA VAL A 235 -3.70 10.20 15.23
C VAL A 235 -2.47 10.69 16.00
N LEU A 236 -1.83 11.78 15.59
CA LEU A 236 -0.69 12.35 16.31
C LEU A 236 -1.05 12.78 17.74
N ALA A 237 -2.27 13.28 17.96
CA ALA A 237 -2.74 13.67 19.29
C ALA A 237 -3.07 12.47 20.19
N ASN A 238 -3.43 11.32 19.60
CA ASN A 238 -3.89 10.14 20.32
C ASN A 238 -2.82 9.06 20.53
N PHE A 239 -1.61 9.21 19.97
CA PHE A 239 -0.58 8.17 20.03
C PHE A 239 0.80 8.75 20.35
N PRO A 240 1.64 8.07 21.14
CA PRO A 240 3.01 8.49 21.39
C PRO A 240 3.83 8.49 20.11
N ARG A 241 4.57 9.58 19.87
CA ARG A 241 5.40 9.75 18.66
C ARG A 241 6.46 8.66 18.53
N ASP A 242 7.10 8.29 19.64
CA ASP A 242 8.11 7.22 19.65
C ASP A 242 7.50 5.90 19.17
N TRP A 243 6.30 5.54 19.64
CA TRP A 243 5.60 4.35 19.17
C TRP A 243 5.20 4.44 17.70
N LEU A 244 4.65 5.58 17.26
CA LEU A 244 4.36 5.81 15.84
C LEU A 244 5.60 5.67 14.97
N SER A 245 6.79 6.07 15.46
CA SER A 245 8.03 5.92 14.70
C SER A 245 8.44 4.45 14.44
N THR A 246 7.91 3.51 15.22
CA THR A 246 8.18 2.07 15.04
C THR A 246 7.24 1.39 14.03
N ILE A 247 6.11 2.02 13.69
CA ILE A 247 5.11 1.43 12.77
C ILE A 247 4.80 2.31 11.55
N PHE A 248 4.99 3.62 11.66
CA PHE A 248 4.72 4.61 10.62
C PHE A 248 5.55 5.91 10.80
N PRO A 249 6.88 5.87 10.58
CA PRO A 249 7.81 7.00 10.79
C PRO A 249 7.38 8.32 10.17
N VAL A 250 6.88 8.28 8.94
CA VAL A 250 6.48 9.49 8.18
C VAL A 250 5.39 10.26 8.91
N LEU A 251 4.52 9.58 9.66
CA LEU A 251 3.51 10.25 10.50
C LEU A 251 4.12 10.82 11.78
N ALA A 252 5.09 10.15 12.41
CA ALA A 252 5.76 10.65 13.61
C ALA A 252 6.49 11.98 13.36
N ASP A 253 7.08 12.15 12.17
CA ASP A 253 7.81 13.36 11.76
C ASP A 253 6.91 14.46 11.17
N LYS A 254 5.61 14.19 11.05
CA LYS A 254 4.66 15.11 10.43
C LYS A 254 4.54 16.40 11.24
N LYS A 255 4.50 17.51 10.51
CA LYS A 255 4.14 18.83 11.04
C LYS A 255 2.61 18.96 11.22
N PRO A 256 2.12 19.49 12.35
CA PRO A 256 0.69 19.71 12.57
C PRO A 256 0.04 20.54 11.44
N SER A 257 -1.23 20.27 11.15
CA SER A 257 -2.06 21.01 10.18
C SER A 257 -1.63 20.95 8.72
N ILE A 258 -0.55 20.21 8.38
CA ILE A 258 -0.15 19.92 7.00
C ILE A 258 -0.75 18.58 6.58
N THR A 259 -1.41 18.49 5.43
CA THR A 259 -1.95 17.21 4.93
C THR A 259 -0.85 16.18 4.70
N LEU A 260 -1.03 14.97 5.19
CA LEU A 260 -0.19 13.81 4.90
C LEU A 260 -1.02 12.78 4.12
N ASN A 261 -0.93 12.80 2.77
CA ASN A 261 -1.71 11.91 1.90
C ASN A 261 -1.57 10.42 2.23
N GLN A 262 -0.44 9.97 2.79
CA GLN A 262 -0.26 8.57 3.19
C GLN A 262 -1.22 8.15 4.32
N MET A 263 -1.64 9.11 5.16
CA MET A 263 -2.58 8.93 6.27
C MET A 263 -3.96 9.46 5.92
N ASP A 264 -4.08 10.74 5.56
CA ASP A 264 -5.38 11.39 5.29
C ASP A 264 -6.06 10.83 4.04
N GLY A 265 -5.26 10.33 3.08
CA GLY A 265 -5.74 9.76 1.82
C GLY A 265 -6.67 8.57 1.99
N VAL A 266 -6.64 7.86 3.12
CA VAL A 266 -7.58 6.75 3.40
C VAL A 266 -9.04 7.19 3.40
N LEU A 267 -9.31 8.50 3.54
CA LEU A 267 -10.66 9.07 3.52
C LEU A 267 -11.16 9.44 2.12
N TYR A 268 -10.28 9.63 1.12
CA TYR A 268 -10.68 10.14 -0.20
C TYR A 268 -10.09 9.41 -1.42
N LEU A 269 -9.01 8.66 -1.26
CA LEU A 269 -8.42 7.88 -2.35
C LEU A 269 -9.14 6.52 -2.46
N SER A 270 -9.48 6.13 -3.69
CA SER A 270 -10.18 4.87 -3.97
C SER A 270 -9.36 3.87 -4.78
N THR A 271 -8.17 4.26 -5.23
CA THR A 271 -7.30 3.45 -6.10
C THR A 271 -5.89 3.30 -5.54
N SER A 272 -5.48 4.16 -4.62
CA SER A 272 -4.17 4.10 -3.97
C SER A 272 -4.31 3.44 -2.60
N ALA A 273 -3.96 2.16 -2.51
CA ALA A 273 -3.75 1.53 -1.22
C ALA A 273 -2.45 2.10 -0.62
N SER A 274 -2.56 2.89 0.46
CA SER A 274 -1.44 3.08 1.37
C SER A 274 -1.02 1.72 1.98
N SER A 275 0.06 1.70 2.76
CA SER A 275 0.34 0.55 3.63
C SER A 275 -0.85 0.27 4.56
N VAL A 276 -0.90 -0.93 5.16
CA VAL A 276 -1.99 -1.31 6.08
C VAL A 276 -2.12 -0.38 7.29
N THR A 277 -0.98 0.14 7.79
CA THR A 277 -0.88 0.89 9.04
C THR A 277 -1.80 2.12 9.10
N PRO A 278 -1.84 3.03 8.09
CA PRO A 278 -2.81 4.13 8.02
C PRO A 278 -4.27 3.74 8.21
N TYR A 279 -4.72 2.62 7.61
CA TYR A 279 -6.11 2.18 7.73
C TYR A 279 -6.41 1.71 9.15
N ILE A 280 -5.50 0.96 9.77
CA ILE A 280 -5.65 0.50 11.16
C ILE A 280 -5.64 1.71 12.11
N LEU A 281 -4.72 2.66 11.95
CA LEU A 281 -4.67 3.89 12.75
C LEU A 281 -5.94 4.74 12.59
N ALA A 282 -6.49 4.83 11.38
CA ALA A 282 -7.75 5.50 11.13
C ALA A 282 -8.90 4.83 11.88
N CYS A 283 -8.96 3.49 11.85
CA CYS A 283 -9.92 2.73 12.63
C CYS A 283 -9.74 3.00 14.13
N CYS A 284 -8.50 3.08 14.59
CA CYS A 284 -8.21 3.31 15.99
C CYS A 284 -8.72 4.65 16.50
N VAL A 285 -8.74 5.71 15.69
CA VAL A 285 -9.29 6.99 16.16
C VAL A 285 -10.79 7.14 15.87
N LEU A 286 -11.33 6.45 14.87
CA LEU A 286 -12.73 6.60 14.42
C LEU A 286 -13.75 5.67 15.10
N PHE A 287 -13.28 4.59 15.74
CA PHE A 287 -14.13 3.58 16.39
C PHE A 287 -13.74 3.37 17.86
N GLU A 288 -14.69 2.90 18.65
CA GLU A 288 -14.50 2.67 20.10
C GLU A 288 -13.86 1.31 20.40
N SER A 289 -14.04 0.33 19.51
CA SER A 289 -13.44 -1.01 19.65
C SER A 289 -12.92 -1.55 18.32
N ALA A 290 -12.08 -2.60 18.42
CA ALA A 290 -11.59 -3.32 17.25
C ALA A 290 -12.72 -4.04 16.53
N ASP A 291 -13.62 -4.67 17.28
CA ASP A 291 -14.78 -5.40 16.75
C ASP A 291 -15.73 -4.47 15.98
N GLU A 292 -16.02 -3.29 16.53
CA GLU A 292 -16.86 -2.28 15.87
C GLU A 292 -16.25 -1.87 14.51
N ALA A 293 -14.94 -1.61 14.49
CA ALA A 293 -14.23 -1.24 13.27
C ALA A 293 -14.27 -2.36 12.22
N LEU A 294 -13.94 -3.59 12.61
CA LEU A 294 -13.88 -4.74 11.70
C LEU A 294 -15.27 -5.13 11.19
N ASN A 295 -16.28 -5.13 12.06
CA ASN A 295 -17.67 -5.36 11.65
C ASN A 295 -18.11 -4.30 10.64
N ALA A 296 -17.82 -3.03 10.89
CA ALA A 296 -18.18 -1.96 9.96
C ALA A 296 -17.50 -2.09 8.58
N LEU A 297 -16.25 -2.57 8.54
CA LEU A 297 -15.47 -2.74 7.31
C LEU A 297 -15.84 -4.00 6.51
N THR A 298 -16.43 -5.00 7.16
CA THR A 298 -16.61 -6.34 6.58
C THR A 298 -18.07 -6.71 6.36
N THR A 299 -18.99 -6.04 7.05
CA THR A 299 -20.42 -6.20 6.81
C THR A 299 -20.73 -5.83 5.35
N PRO A 300 -21.33 -6.74 4.56
CA PRO A 300 -21.76 -6.45 3.21
C PRO A 300 -22.78 -5.30 3.27
N ARG A 301 -22.34 -4.10 2.94
CA ARG A 301 -23.26 -2.99 2.74
C ARG A 301 -23.69 -3.03 1.29
N SER A 302 -24.99 -2.97 1.04
CA SER A 302 -25.48 -2.45 -0.23
C SER A 302 -24.98 -1.03 -0.31
N ILE A 303 -23.79 -0.86 -0.89
CA ILE A 303 -23.34 0.45 -1.29
C ILE A 303 -24.23 0.78 -2.48
N THR A 304 -25.43 1.27 -2.20
CA THR A 304 -26.09 2.25 -3.05
C THR A 304 -25.19 3.48 -3.03
N VAL A 305 -24.04 3.35 -3.68
CA VAL A 305 -23.53 4.46 -4.45
C VAL A 305 -24.67 4.67 -5.42
N ALA A 306 -25.62 5.56 -5.07
CA ALA A 306 -26.39 6.22 -6.11
C ALA A 306 -25.30 6.65 -7.07
N PRO A 307 -25.20 6.02 -8.26
CA PRO A 307 -24.08 6.28 -9.13
C PRO A 307 -24.12 7.78 -9.25
N ARG A 308 -23.06 8.45 -8.77
CA ARG A 308 -22.85 9.83 -9.20
C ARG A 308 -22.89 9.64 -10.69
N ARG A 309 -23.96 10.12 -11.31
CA ARG A 309 -24.19 10.01 -12.75
C ARG A 309 -23.08 10.87 -13.35
N ARG A 310 -21.85 10.35 -13.35
CA ARG A 310 -20.97 10.47 -14.50
C ARG A 310 -21.87 9.90 -15.56
N GLN A 311 -22.56 10.80 -16.28
CA GLN A 311 -22.92 10.52 -17.64
C GLN A 311 -21.71 9.78 -18.18
N ALA A 312 -21.88 8.51 -18.54
CA ALA A 312 -20.84 7.79 -19.22
C ALA A 312 -20.47 8.70 -20.38
N ILE A 313 -19.33 9.39 -20.27
CA ILE A 313 -18.75 10.03 -21.43
C ILE A 313 -18.33 8.81 -22.21
N THR A 314 -19.18 8.42 -23.16
CA THR A 314 -18.84 7.41 -24.14
C THR A 314 -17.44 7.78 -24.62
N PRO A 315 -16.44 6.88 -24.50
CA PRO A 315 -15.10 7.17 -24.99
C PRO A 315 -15.25 7.68 -26.41
N ILE A 316 -14.88 8.93 -26.64
CA ILE A 316 -15.03 9.53 -27.96
C ILE A 316 -14.15 8.71 -28.90
N ASP A 317 -14.77 8.09 -29.91
CA ASP A 317 -14.03 7.30 -30.87
C ASP A 317 -12.99 8.19 -31.57
N THR A 318 -11.73 7.76 -31.55
CA THR A 318 -10.63 8.56 -32.10
C THR A 318 -10.74 8.74 -33.61
N GLY A 319 -11.39 7.80 -34.31
CA GLY A 319 -11.69 7.89 -35.74
C GLY A 319 -12.76 8.92 -36.04
N GLU A 320 -13.87 8.90 -35.29
CA GLU A 320 -14.94 9.91 -35.38
C GLU A 320 -14.42 11.32 -35.06
N LEU A 321 -13.64 11.46 -33.99
CA LEU A 321 -13.06 12.74 -33.58
C LEU A 321 -12.11 13.30 -34.64
N ARG A 322 -11.33 12.43 -35.29
CA ARG A 322 -10.47 12.82 -36.41
C ARG A 322 -11.28 13.24 -37.63
N ALA A 323 -12.35 12.51 -37.96
CA ALA A 323 -13.23 12.85 -39.08
C ALA A 323 -13.90 14.23 -38.88
N ALA A 324 -14.41 14.49 -37.67
CA ALA A 324 -15.00 15.78 -37.33
C ALA A 324 -13.96 16.91 -37.33
N TYR A 325 -12.75 16.66 -36.85
CA TYR A 325 -11.65 17.62 -36.93
C TYR A 325 -11.31 18.01 -38.37
N ILE A 326 -11.31 17.03 -39.29
CA ILE A 326 -11.11 17.28 -40.73
C ILE A 326 -12.26 18.11 -41.31
N ALA A 327 -13.51 17.75 -41.01
CA ALA A 327 -14.69 18.48 -41.46
C ALA A 327 -14.70 19.93 -40.96
N ALA A 328 -14.29 20.15 -39.71
CA ALA A 328 -14.14 21.45 -39.07
C ALA A 328 -12.88 22.24 -39.50
N LYS A 329 -12.08 21.71 -40.43
CA LYS A 329 -10.79 22.31 -40.87
C LYS A 329 -9.86 22.65 -39.69
N GLY A 330 -9.88 21.81 -38.66
CA GLY A 330 -9.11 21.94 -37.44
C GLY A 330 -9.58 23.00 -36.44
N GLN A 331 -10.76 23.58 -36.63
CA GLN A 331 -11.32 24.57 -35.70
C GLN A 331 -12.08 23.89 -34.57
N TYR A 332 -11.51 23.93 -33.36
CA TYR A 332 -12.09 23.29 -32.18
C TYR A 332 -13.52 23.73 -31.85
N ALA A 333 -13.85 25.00 -32.10
CA ALA A 333 -15.17 25.56 -31.81
C ALA A 333 -16.28 24.92 -32.67
N LEU A 334 -15.97 24.48 -33.89
CA LEU A 334 -16.92 23.88 -34.82
C LEU A 334 -17.14 22.38 -34.58
N ILE A 335 -16.30 21.74 -33.77
CA ILE A 335 -16.40 20.30 -33.43
C ILE A 335 -17.38 20.09 -32.27
N LEU A 336 -17.60 21.11 -31.44
CA LEU A 336 -18.41 21.01 -30.22
C LEU A 336 -19.86 20.54 -30.43
N PRO A 337 -20.58 20.92 -31.51
CA PRO A 337 -21.95 20.46 -31.75
C PRO A 337 -22.07 18.95 -31.98
N ASP A 338 -21.01 18.31 -32.48
CA ASP A 338 -21.05 16.92 -32.96
C ASP A 338 -20.74 15.89 -31.85
N PHE A 339 -20.32 16.33 -30.66
CA PHE A 339 -19.93 15.43 -29.57
C PHE A 339 -20.65 15.74 -28.26
N SER A 340 -21.10 14.68 -27.59
CA SER A 340 -21.62 14.76 -26.23
C SER A 340 -20.47 14.79 -25.23
N GLY A 341 -20.26 15.93 -24.56
CA GLY A 341 -19.19 16.07 -23.56
C GLY A 341 -18.90 17.51 -23.19
N SER A 342 -18.09 17.71 -22.14
CA SER A 342 -17.61 19.05 -21.81
C SER A 342 -16.62 19.54 -22.88
N ARG A 343 -16.67 20.83 -23.23
CA ARG A 343 -15.70 21.49 -24.13
C ARG A 343 -14.25 21.11 -23.80
N ARG A 344 -13.92 21.08 -22.51
CA ARG A 344 -12.58 20.72 -22.02
C ARG A 344 -12.21 19.26 -22.31
N ALA A 345 -13.15 18.33 -22.20
CA ALA A 345 -12.89 16.92 -22.48
C ALA A 345 -12.58 16.70 -23.97
N ILE A 346 -13.37 17.31 -24.86
CA ILE A 346 -13.18 17.20 -26.31
C ILE A 346 -11.83 17.79 -26.72
N PHE A 347 -11.46 18.96 -26.16
CA PHE A 347 -10.19 19.62 -26.48
C PHE A 347 -9.00 18.80 -25.97
N ASN A 348 -9.06 18.31 -24.74
CA ASN A 348 -8.02 17.42 -24.21
C ASN A 348 -7.86 16.15 -25.05
N SER A 349 -8.96 15.58 -25.56
CA SER A 349 -8.91 14.41 -26.43
C SER A 349 -8.26 14.71 -27.78
N LEU A 350 -8.53 15.86 -28.40
CA LEU A 350 -7.88 16.31 -29.64
C LEU A 350 -6.38 16.56 -29.45
N GLU A 351 -5.99 17.21 -28.35
CA GLU A 351 -4.58 17.43 -28.01
C GLU A 351 -3.85 16.10 -27.74
N ALA A 352 -4.50 15.15 -27.06
CA ALA A 352 -3.91 13.85 -26.74
C ALA A 352 -3.60 12.99 -27.98
N ILE A 353 -4.33 13.19 -29.08
CA ILE A 353 -4.09 12.53 -30.37
C ILE A 353 -3.28 13.39 -31.35
N GLY A 354 -2.71 14.51 -30.88
CA GLY A 354 -1.81 15.37 -31.65
C GLY A 354 -2.51 16.23 -32.71
N LEU A 355 -3.77 16.61 -32.52
CA LEU A 355 -4.53 17.47 -33.44
C LEU A 355 -4.67 18.88 -32.86
N PRO A 356 -3.82 19.85 -33.25
CA PRO A 356 -3.82 21.21 -32.68
C PRO A 356 -5.04 22.03 -33.10
N ASN A 357 -5.37 23.11 -32.37
CA ASN A 357 -6.43 24.02 -32.83
C ASN A 357 -5.92 24.96 -33.93
N LEU A 358 -6.56 24.95 -35.11
CA LEU A 358 -6.18 25.74 -36.29
C LEU A 358 -7.12 26.93 -36.54
N SER A 359 -7.78 27.43 -35.49
CA SER A 359 -8.69 28.58 -35.57
C SER A 359 -8.05 29.81 -36.20
N VAL A 360 -8.78 30.45 -37.13
CA VAL A 360 -8.39 31.69 -37.80
C VAL A 360 -8.56 32.88 -36.86
N ARG A 361 -7.61 33.81 -36.87
CA ARG A 361 -7.75 35.17 -36.32
C ARG A 361 -7.63 36.14 -37.49
N ASP A 362 -8.23 37.34 -37.42
CA ASP A 362 -8.36 38.25 -38.57
C ASP A 362 -7.05 38.41 -39.36
N GLY A 363 -7.07 38.00 -40.64
CA GLY A 363 -5.92 38.03 -41.56
C GLY A 363 -4.88 36.91 -41.43
N GLN A 364 -5.01 36.03 -40.43
CA GLN A 364 -4.04 34.98 -40.09
C GLN A 364 -4.61 33.56 -40.31
N SER A 365 -3.86 32.71 -41.00
CA SER A 365 -4.25 31.32 -41.29
C SER A 365 -3.23 30.32 -40.74
N LEU A 366 -3.50 29.81 -39.53
CA LEU A 366 -2.74 28.71 -38.92
C LEU A 366 -2.79 27.44 -39.78
N LEU A 367 -3.93 27.17 -40.45
CA LEU A 367 -4.06 26.04 -41.37
C LEU A 367 -3.13 26.19 -42.59
N ALA A 368 -3.02 27.39 -43.17
CA ALA A 368 -2.12 27.63 -44.31
C ALA A 368 -0.66 27.47 -43.91
N ALA A 369 -0.26 28.00 -42.75
CA ALA A 369 1.08 27.84 -42.20
C ALA A 369 1.41 26.37 -41.90
N ALA A 370 0.52 25.66 -41.20
CA ALA A 370 0.71 24.24 -40.88
C ALA A 370 0.79 23.38 -42.15
N THR A 371 -0.04 23.67 -43.17
CA THR A 371 0.02 22.98 -44.46
C THR A 371 1.32 23.27 -45.20
N ALA A 372 1.79 24.51 -45.20
CA ALA A 372 3.07 24.89 -45.82
C ALA A 372 4.25 24.15 -45.18
N PHE A 373 4.23 24.01 -43.85
CA PHE A 373 5.27 23.32 -43.11
C PHE A 373 5.19 21.80 -43.26
N PHE A 374 4.09 21.17 -42.83
CA PHE A 374 3.99 19.71 -42.75
C PHE A 374 3.81 19.02 -44.10
N VAL A 375 3.09 19.65 -45.04
CA VAL A 375 2.76 19.03 -46.33
C VAL A 375 3.69 19.51 -47.42
N LYS A 376 3.91 20.82 -47.52
CA LYS A 376 4.75 21.41 -48.58
C LYS A 376 6.23 21.48 -48.22
N LYS A 377 6.62 21.05 -47.01
CA LYS A 377 8.01 20.95 -46.52
C LYS A 377 8.79 22.27 -46.63
N ARG A 378 8.10 23.41 -46.48
CA ARG A 378 8.75 24.74 -46.44
C ARG A 378 9.43 24.96 -45.11
N SER A 379 10.34 25.94 -45.06
CA SER A 379 10.98 26.34 -43.81
C SER A 379 9.93 26.85 -42.81
N LEU A 380 10.29 26.83 -41.52
CA LEU A 380 9.42 27.34 -40.45
C LEU A 380 9.07 28.81 -40.67
N ALA A 381 10.06 29.63 -41.01
CA ALA A 381 9.90 31.06 -41.26
C ALA A 381 9.01 31.34 -42.48
N ASP A 382 9.24 30.65 -43.60
CA ASP A 382 8.42 30.84 -44.81
C ASP A 382 6.97 30.38 -44.60
N SER A 383 6.78 29.32 -43.82
CA SER A 383 5.46 28.79 -43.49
C SER A 383 4.68 29.74 -42.59
N ALA A 384 5.35 30.33 -41.58
CA ALA A 384 4.76 31.33 -40.70
C ALA A 384 4.36 32.59 -41.50
N ALA A 385 5.24 33.09 -42.37
CA ALA A 385 4.98 34.23 -43.24
C ALA A 385 3.78 33.99 -44.18
N LEU A 386 3.66 32.80 -44.78
CA LEU A 386 2.52 32.43 -45.63
C LEU A 386 1.19 32.39 -44.89
N GLY A 387 1.20 32.04 -43.60
CA GLY A 387 0.01 32.09 -42.76
C GLY A 387 -0.26 33.47 -42.15
N GLY A 388 0.65 34.44 -42.31
CA GLY A 388 0.57 35.73 -41.61
C GLY A 388 0.66 35.60 -40.09
N ILE A 389 1.33 34.57 -39.57
CA ILE A 389 1.42 34.28 -38.13
C ILE A 389 2.84 34.46 -37.61
N GLU A 390 2.96 34.72 -36.31
CA GLU A 390 4.23 34.70 -35.61
C GLU A 390 4.84 33.29 -35.59
N LEU A 391 6.18 33.23 -35.61
CA LEU A 391 6.93 31.97 -35.60
C LEU A 391 6.57 31.11 -34.38
N ASP A 392 6.44 31.73 -33.21
CA ASP A 392 6.08 31.07 -31.95
C ASP A 392 4.71 30.36 -32.02
N ALA A 393 3.76 30.92 -32.76
CA ALA A 393 2.44 30.32 -32.95
C ALA A 393 2.54 29.04 -33.79
N LEU A 394 3.40 29.02 -34.81
CA LEU A 394 3.66 27.84 -35.62
C LEU A 394 4.45 26.78 -34.84
N GLU A 395 5.41 27.18 -34.01
CA GLU A 395 6.13 26.27 -33.13
C GLU A 395 5.18 25.57 -32.14
N HIS A 396 4.22 26.29 -31.59
CA HIS A 396 3.23 25.72 -30.68
C HIS A 396 2.42 24.60 -31.36
N ILE A 397 1.98 24.83 -32.60
CA ILE A 397 1.29 23.83 -33.43
C ILE A 397 2.19 22.61 -33.65
N ILE A 398 3.48 22.81 -33.95
CA ILE A 398 4.42 21.73 -34.19
C ILE A 398 4.62 20.88 -32.93
N ARG A 399 4.74 21.51 -31.76
CA ARG A 399 4.88 20.81 -30.48
C ARG A 399 3.63 20.00 -30.13
N GLN A 400 2.44 20.54 -30.40
CA GLN A 400 1.18 19.82 -30.22
C GLN A 400 1.02 18.67 -31.21
N GLY A 401 1.33 18.87 -32.49
CA GLY A 401 1.32 17.81 -33.50
C GLY A 401 2.34 16.69 -33.22
N GLY A 402 3.43 17.03 -32.53
CA GLY A 402 4.44 16.09 -32.07
C GLY A 402 4.14 15.41 -30.73
N ALA A 403 2.92 15.51 -30.17
CA ALA A 403 2.61 15.02 -28.82
C ALA A 403 3.00 13.54 -28.60
N HIS A 404 2.74 12.66 -29.58
CA HIS A 404 3.12 11.25 -29.50
C HIS A 404 4.63 11.04 -29.55
N LEU A 405 5.34 11.78 -30.40
CA LEU A 405 6.81 11.75 -30.44
C LEU A 405 7.40 12.29 -29.14
N ALA A 406 6.85 13.36 -28.59
CA ALA A 406 7.26 13.92 -27.31
C ALA A 406 7.01 12.93 -26.15
N ALA A 407 5.92 12.17 -26.18
CA ALA A 407 5.67 11.09 -25.22
C ALA A 407 6.71 9.97 -25.35
N ALA A 408 6.96 9.48 -26.57
CA ALA A 408 7.96 8.45 -26.82
C ALA A 408 9.38 8.91 -26.42
N LEU A 409 9.74 10.17 -26.69
CA LEU A 409 11.04 10.73 -26.29
C LEU A 409 11.16 10.86 -24.75
N LYS A 410 10.08 11.16 -24.04
CA LYS A 410 10.05 11.11 -22.57
C LYS A 410 10.25 9.69 -22.06
N ASP A 411 9.66 8.70 -22.71
CA ASP A 411 9.82 7.30 -22.33
C ASP A 411 11.24 6.78 -22.63
N ILE A 412 11.85 7.23 -23.74
CA ILE A 412 13.24 6.91 -24.10
C ILE A 412 14.24 7.57 -23.14
N SER A 413 13.97 8.82 -22.73
CA SER A 413 14.85 9.56 -21.81
C SER A 413 14.57 9.28 -20.34
N ALA A 414 13.47 8.60 -20.03
CA ALA A 414 13.20 8.12 -18.69
C ALA A 414 14.24 7.04 -18.32
N PRO A 415 14.91 7.15 -17.16
CA PRO A 415 15.71 6.04 -16.66
C PRO A 415 14.82 4.80 -16.54
N PRO A 416 15.36 3.57 -16.69
CA PRO A 416 14.57 2.36 -16.64
C PRO A 416 13.74 2.35 -15.37
N THR A 417 12.43 2.57 -15.52
CA THR A 417 11.50 2.57 -14.40
C THR A 417 11.32 1.14 -13.97
N GLY A 418 12.10 0.73 -12.96
CA GLY A 418 11.71 -0.37 -12.10
C GLY A 418 10.31 -0.12 -11.51
N PRO A 419 9.62 -1.17 -11.04
CA PRO A 419 8.28 -1.03 -10.51
C PRO A 419 8.30 -0.14 -9.26
N GLY A 420 7.80 1.09 -9.40
CA GLY A 420 7.47 2.00 -8.32
C GLY A 420 8.47 3.14 -8.12
N THR A 421 8.14 4.31 -8.68
CA THR A 421 8.58 5.62 -8.15
C THR A 421 7.83 5.94 -6.84
N GLY A 422 7.76 4.96 -5.94
CA GLY A 422 7.36 5.23 -4.57
C GLY A 422 8.48 6.03 -3.92
N VAL A 423 8.14 7.14 -3.26
CA VAL A 423 9.02 7.74 -2.25
C VAL A 423 9.54 6.59 -1.39
N LEU A 424 10.87 6.47 -1.29
CA LEU A 424 11.54 5.47 -0.47
C LEU A 424 10.89 5.50 0.92
N ARG A 425 10.21 4.40 1.28
CA ARG A 425 9.55 4.31 2.58
C ARG A 425 10.64 4.37 3.65
N VAL A 426 10.55 5.37 4.52
CA VAL A 426 11.44 5.46 5.69
C VAL A 426 11.33 4.17 6.49
N LYS A 427 12.47 3.53 6.78
CA LYS A 427 12.53 2.29 7.56
C LYS A 427 11.91 2.54 8.94
N PRO A 428 10.95 1.72 9.40
CA PRO A 428 10.47 1.79 10.77
C PRO A 428 11.61 1.59 11.77
N LYS A 429 11.60 2.36 12.86
CA LYS A 429 12.60 2.28 13.91
C LYS A 429 12.35 1.05 14.81
N THR A 430 13.41 0.44 15.31
CA THR A 430 13.33 -0.50 16.43
C THR A 430 12.97 0.26 17.73
N PRO A 431 12.46 -0.43 18.77
CA PRO A 431 12.20 0.21 20.06
C PRO A 431 13.44 0.91 20.67
N ALA A 432 14.65 0.40 20.45
CA ALA A 432 15.88 1.06 20.89
C ALA A 432 16.17 2.35 20.10
N GLU A 433 15.98 2.35 18.78
CA GLU A 433 16.17 3.54 17.92
C GLU A 433 15.13 4.64 18.19
N ALA A 434 13.96 4.26 18.71
CA ALA A 434 12.87 5.19 19.05
C ALA A 434 12.93 5.74 20.49
N GLY A 435 13.74 5.16 21.37
CA GLY A 435 13.60 5.24 22.83
C GLY A 435 14.07 6.52 23.54
N ALA A 436 13.79 7.72 23.03
CA ALA A 436 14.21 8.96 23.72
C ALA A 436 13.18 9.52 24.73
N THR A 437 11.88 9.17 24.71
CA THR A 437 10.87 9.98 25.43
C THR A 437 9.62 9.25 25.96
N ILE A 438 9.66 7.93 26.19
CA ILE A 438 8.43 7.16 26.52
C ILE A 438 7.88 7.37 27.95
N THR A 439 8.64 8.05 28.80
CA THR A 439 8.24 8.32 30.18
C THR A 439 7.02 9.26 30.28
N GLN A 440 6.80 10.19 29.33
CA GLN A 440 5.74 11.21 29.42
C GLN A 440 4.33 10.73 28.99
N ALA A 441 4.21 9.71 28.14
CA ALA A 441 2.91 9.24 27.64
C ALA A 441 2.11 8.41 28.66
N ILE A 442 2.80 7.83 29.65
CA ILE A 442 2.22 6.96 30.68
C ILE A 442 1.38 7.78 31.69
N GLU A 443 1.79 9.02 31.96
CA GLU A 443 1.10 9.92 32.91
C GLU A 443 -0.22 10.46 32.34
N GLN A 444 -0.28 10.76 31.03
CA GLN A 444 -1.47 11.31 30.38
C GLN A 444 -2.61 10.29 30.20
N SER A 445 -2.28 9.01 29.95
CA SER A 445 -3.29 7.94 29.82
C SER A 445 -3.93 7.55 31.16
N SER A 446 -3.21 7.76 32.26
CA SER A 446 -3.69 7.47 33.62
C SER A 446 -4.62 8.59 34.13
N CYS A 447 -4.36 9.84 33.74
CA CYS A 447 -5.14 11.00 34.18
C CYS A 447 -6.56 11.04 33.56
N HIS A 448 -6.72 10.57 32.31
CA HIS A 448 -8.03 10.60 31.64
C HIS A 448 -9.05 9.60 32.22
N ARG A 449 -8.61 8.46 32.78
CA ARG A 449 -9.49 7.50 33.48
C ARG A 449 -9.95 7.98 34.85
N ILE A 450 -9.14 8.78 35.54
CA ILE A 450 -9.49 9.29 36.88
C ILE A 450 -10.54 10.41 36.75
N SER A 451 -10.42 11.27 35.73
CA SER A 451 -11.40 12.33 35.48
C SER A 451 -12.80 11.84 35.04
N GLU A 452 -12.92 10.62 34.50
CA GLU A 452 -14.22 10.03 34.12
C GLU A 452 -14.93 9.35 35.30
N LEU A 453 -14.17 8.85 36.29
CA LEU A 453 -14.70 8.27 37.53
C LEU A 453 -15.11 9.34 38.55
N GLU A 454 -14.45 10.49 38.58
CA GLU A 454 -14.80 11.60 39.49
C GLU A 454 -15.99 12.44 39.02
N ASN A 455 -16.37 12.36 37.74
CA ASN A 455 -17.57 13.03 37.19
C ASN A 455 -18.81 12.12 37.14
N SER A 456 -18.72 10.90 37.69
CA SER A 456 -19.82 9.92 37.73
C SER A 456 -20.28 9.60 39.16
N ASN A 457 -19.91 10.42 40.16
CA ASN A 457 -20.37 10.32 41.55
C ASN A 457 -21.10 11.59 41.99
#